data_AF-A0AAD8GAP8-F1
#
_entry.id   AF-A0AAD8GAP8-F1
#
_cell.length_a   1.000
_cell.length_b   1.000
_cell.length_c   1.000
_cell.angle_alpha   90.00
_cell.angle_beta   90.00
_cell.angle_gamma   90.00
#
_symmetry.space_group_name_H-M   'P 1'
#
loop_
_entity.id
_entity.type
_entity.pdbx_description
1 polymer ?
#
loop_
_entity_poly.entity_id
_entity_poly.type
_entity_poly.pdbx_seq_one_letter_code
_entity_poly.pdbx_strand_id
1 'polypeptide(L)'
;METSICDISEELNRQLEDIINTYGSGASSEQESANKEPEDENKGESDNTNGEQPVTSEASAAKEASAGKEQKLEKKIIKGLGKEATLLMQSLNKLNTPDEKLEVLFKKYAELLEEHRSEQKQLKVLQKKQTLIMKEKDHLQSEHSRAILARSKLESLCRELQRHNKTLKEETLQKSREDEEKRKEITTHFQNTLTDIQSQIEQHSDRNNKLCQENSDLAEKLKGILNQYEQREEHLNKIFKHRDLQQQLVDAKLEQAQVMLKEAEERHQREKEYLLTQAAEWKLQSKLLKEQDTVMQVQLTLYTNKFEEFQGTLAKSSGVFANFKQEMDRMSKKMKKLEKETTVWRTRFESCNKALIDMIEEKTVKEKEFECFQLKIQKLEKLCRALQDERTVLHTKISEIRGIGDEIKVVEEDSEDENAKEVKPFPLPQLPSLKTEDTSIQDLTAVFKISHLIEEEAGPSEASQVAEVERLPAPQPETAAPVNSESPAEPSSDKPSATQENTQEQTDRDMEAVD
;
A
#
# COMPACT_ATOMS: atom_id res chain seq x y z
N MET A 1 -24.41 45.92 -37.25
CA MET A 1 -23.20 46.42 -37.94
C MET A 1 -22.48 45.20 -38.44
N GLU A 2 -22.51 44.95 -39.74
CA GLU A 2 -21.77 43.85 -40.35
C GLU A 2 -20.34 44.35 -40.62
N THR A 3 -19.36 43.71 -40.00
CA THR A 3 -17.95 43.96 -40.30
C THR A 3 -17.60 43.16 -41.55
N SER A 4 -17.47 43.86 -42.69
CA SER A 4 -17.12 43.23 -43.97
C SER A 4 -15.80 42.46 -43.83
N ILE A 5 -15.84 41.16 -44.08
CA ILE A 5 -14.65 40.32 -44.16
C ILE A 5 -14.04 40.60 -45.53
N CYS A 6 -12.94 41.35 -45.57
CA CYS A 6 -12.21 41.64 -46.79
C CYS A 6 -11.66 40.32 -47.36
N ASP A 7 -11.97 40.02 -48.62
CA ASP A 7 -11.57 38.75 -49.22
C ASP A 7 -10.06 38.74 -49.47
N ILE A 8 -9.37 37.77 -48.86
CA ILE A 8 -7.93 37.58 -48.98
C ILE A 8 -7.54 37.31 -50.44
N SER A 9 -8.45 36.78 -51.26
CA SER A 9 -8.25 36.60 -52.71
C SER A 9 -8.23 37.92 -53.48
N GLU A 10 -8.95 38.96 -53.04
CA GLU A 10 -8.90 40.28 -53.69
C GLU A 10 -7.62 41.03 -53.33
N GLU A 11 -7.17 40.93 -52.08
CA GLU A 11 -5.88 41.48 -51.63
C GLU A 11 -4.71 40.83 -52.37
N LEU A 12 -4.72 39.49 -52.52
CA LEU A 12 -3.68 38.76 -53.23
C LEU A 12 -3.66 39.07 -54.74
N ASN A 13 -4.83 39.18 -55.37
CA ASN A 13 -4.92 39.59 -56.77
C ASN A 13 -4.38 41.01 -56.98
N ARG A 14 -4.71 41.97 -56.10
CA ARG A 14 -4.21 43.34 -56.23
C ARG A 14 -2.68 43.42 -56.06
N GLN A 15 -2.11 42.60 -55.18
CA GLN A 15 -0.65 42.50 -55.04
C GLN A 15 0.03 41.86 -56.26
N LEU A 16 -0.61 40.90 -56.93
CA LEU A 16 -0.16 40.37 -58.23
C LEU A 16 -0.23 41.43 -59.34
N GLU A 17 -1.32 42.20 -59.39
CA GLU A 17 -1.51 43.31 -60.34
C GLU A 17 -0.42 44.39 -60.16
N ASP A 18 -0.09 44.78 -58.92
CA ASP A 18 0.98 45.73 -58.62
C ASP A 18 2.36 45.20 -59.02
N ILE A 19 2.64 43.91 -58.82
CA ILE A 19 3.90 43.27 -59.27
C ILE A 19 4.02 43.28 -60.80
N ILE A 20 2.92 42.94 -61.51
CA ILE A 20 2.88 42.96 -62.98
C ILE A 20 3.05 44.38 -63.51
N ASN A 21 2.43 45.39 -62.91
CA ASN A 21 2.61 46.79 -63.31
C ASN A 21 4.02 47.32 -63.00
N THR A 22 4.64 46.89 -61.89
CA THR A 22 5.98 47.35 -61.48
C THR A 22 7.11 46.74 -62.33
N TYR A 23 6.97 45.49 -62.77
CA TYR A 23 8.06 44.76 -63.47
C TYR A 23 7.74 44.32 -64.91
N GLY A 24 6.47 44.38 -65.34
CA GLY A 24 6.04 43.98 -66.69
C GLY A 24 6.12 45.08 -67.76
N SER A 25 6.33 46.34 -67.36
CA SER A 25 6.43 47.49 -68.28
C SER A 25 7.83 47.56 -68.94
N GLY A 26 8.13 46.58 -69.79
CA GLY A 26 9.48 46.39 -70.36
C GLY A 26 9.53 45.76 -71.76
N ALA A 27 8.41 45.68 -72.50
CA ALA A 27 8.39 45.02 -73.81
C ALA A 27 7.31 45.54 -74.79
N SER A 28 7.34 46.81 -75.21
CA SER A 28 6.73 47.28 -76.47
C SER A 28 7.15 48.70 -76.90
N SER A 29 7.24 48.90 -78.23
CA SER A 29 7.22 50.19 -78.95
C SER A 29 8.51 51.04 -79.08
N GLU A 30 9.44 50.57 -79.91
CA GLU A 30 10.22 51.41 -80.86
C GLU A 30 10.03 50.76 -82.24
N GLN A 31 9.63 51.38 -83.35
CA GLN A 31 9.64 52.75 -83.89
C GLN A 31 10.95 53.20 -84.56
N GLU A 32 10.80 53.95 -85.66
CA GLU A 32 11.85 54.31 -86.61
C GLU A 32 12.79 55.44 -86.14
N SER A 33 13.98 55.45 -86.76
CA SER A 33 14.62 56.62 -87.41
C SER A 33 15.90 57.25 -86.81
N ALA A 34 16.62 57.94 -87.71
CA ALA A 34 17.61 59.00 -87.48
C ALA A 34 18.94 58.66 -86.75
N ASN A 35 19.92 58.19 -87.53
CA ASN A 35 21.34 58.15 -87.16
C ASN A 35 21.95 59.55 -86.97
N LYS A 36 22.91 59.71 -86.03
CA LYS A 36 23.88 60.82 -86.05
C LYS A 36 25.20 60.52 -85.31
N GLU A 37 26.29 60.79 -86.02
CA GLU A 37 27.73 60.79 -85.66
C GLU A 37 28.09 61.87 -84.60
N PRO A 38 29.32 61.91 -84.00
CA PRO A 38 30.61 61.47 -84.59
C PRO A 38 31.70 60.84 -83.67
N GLU A 39 32.84 60.48 -84.31
CA GLU A 39 34.23 60.46 -83.78
C GLU A 39 34.61 59.42 -82.67
N ASP A 40 35.83 58.84 -82.59
CA ASP A 40 37.08 59.02 -83.36
C ASP A 40 38.02 57.77 -83.37
N GLU A 41 39.08 57.85 -84.18
CA GLU A 41 40.44 57.25 -84.08
C GLU A 41 40.72 55.71 -83.95
N ASN A 42 41.20 55.14 -85.07
CA ASN A 42 42.62 54.74 -85.31
C ASN A 42 43.13 53.28 -85.11
N LYS A 43 44.03 52.86 -86.05
CA LYS A 43 44.91 51.65 -86.14
C LYS A 43 44.28 50.23 -86.18
N GLY A 44 44.76 49.30 -87.03
CA GLY A 44 45.75 49.40 -88.13
C GLY A 44 46.31 48.03 -88.59
N GLU A 45 46.73 47.94 -89.87
CA GLU A 45 47.46 46.81 -90.53
C GLU A 45 46.69 45.44 -90.62
N SER A 46 46.84 44.55 -91.61
CA SER A 46 47.39 44.50 -93.00
C SER A 46 46.88 43.17 -93.66
N ASP A 47 47.15 42.72 -94.91
CA ASP A 47 48.04 43.13 -96.00
C ASP A 47 47.60 42.56 -97.40
N ASN A 48 48.11 43.17 -98.48
CA ASN A 48 48.49 42.66 -99.82
C ASN A 48 47.57 41.94 -100.87
N THR A 49 47.98 42.17 -102.14
CA THR A 49 47.55 41.62 -103.46
C THR A 49 46.21 42.12 -104.06
N ASN A 50 46.11 42.81 -105.20
CA ASN A 50 46.82 42.88 -106.52
C ASN A 50 46.41 41.78 -107.52
N GLY A 51 45.88 42.05 -108.73
CA GLY A 51 45.50 43.31 -109.40
C GLY A 51 44.19 43.14 -110.22
N GLU A 52 43.93 43.73 -111.40
CA GLU A 52 44.70 44.62 -112.31
C GLU A 52 43.71 45.57 -113.09
N GLN A 53 44.00 45.89 -114.37
CA GLN A 53 43.23 46.72 -115.33
C GLN A 53 43.37 46.08 -116.75
N PRO A 54 43.03 46.68 -117.93
CA PRO A 54 42.51 48.02 -118.30
C PRO A 54 41.10 47.90 -118.97
N VAL A 55 40.55 48.71 -119.91
CA VAL A 55 41.05 49.72 -120.88
C VAL A 55 40.05 50.88 -121.12
N THR A 56 40.28 51.64 -122.21
CA THR A 56 39.92 53.04 -122.49
C THR A 56 38.96 53.26 -123.69
N SER A 57 38.60 54.53 -123.87
CA SER A 57 38.59 55.31 -125.14
C SER A 57 37.41 55.30 -126.15
N GLU A 58 36.91 56.53 -126.32
CA GLU A 58 36.26 57.24 -127.46
C GLU A 58 36.22 56.64 -128.89
N ALA A 59 35.11 56.93 -129.59
CA ALA A 59 35.05 57.29 -131.02
C ALA A 59 33.62 57.78 -131.40
N SER A 60 33.35 58.56 -132.45
CA SER A 60 34.11 59.63 -133.14
C SER A 60 33.14 60.40 -134.09
N ALA A 61 33.52 61.58 -134.61
CA ALA A 61 32.59 62.45 -135.36
C ALA A 61 32.53 62.21 -136.88
N ALA A 62 31.36 62.45 -137.48
CA ALA A 62 31.20 62.68 -138.91
C ALA A 62 29.90 63.47 -139.23
N LYS A 63 29.83 64.44 -140.13
CA LYS A 63 30.79 65.35 -140.78
C LYS A 63 29.96 66.23 -141.73
N GLU A 64 29.85 67.53 -141.47
CA GLU A 64 29.45 68.47 -142.52
C GLU A 64 30.60 68.59 -143.54
N ALA A 65 30.32 68.51 -144.85
CA ALA A 65 31.22 68.96 -145.92
C ALA A 65 30.59 68.82 -147.32
N SER A 66 29.95 69.88 -147.86
CA SER A 66 29.53 69.89 -149.28
C SER A 66 29.79 71.19 -150.06
N ALA A 67 29.85 72.36 -149.42
CA ALA A 67 30.05 73.64 -150.11
C ALA A 67 31.32 73.71 -150.99
N GLY A 68 32.38 72.97 -150.64
CA GLY A 68 33.65 72.97 -151.38
C GLY A 68 33.70 72.17 -152.69
N LYS A 69 32.64 71.43 -153.07
CA LYS A 69 32.64 70.62 -154.30
C LYS A 69 32.12 71.35 -155.54
N GLU A 70 31.19 72.27 -155.36
CA GLU A 70 30.40 72.89 -156.43
C GLU A 70 31.27 73.75 -157.37
N GLN A 71 32.02 74.71 -156.83
CA GLN A 71 33.00 75.51 -157.59
C GLN A 71 34.08 74.67 -158.32
N LYS A 72 34.34 73.45 -157.85
CA LYS A 72 35.32 72.52 -158.48
C LYS A 72 34.68 71.67 -159.60
N LEU A 73 33.36 71.56 -159.61
CA LEU A 73 32.56 70.99 -160.71
C LEU A 73 32.33 72.04 -161.81
N GLU A 74 31.94 73.28 -161.47
CA GLU A 74 31.81 74.37 -162.45
C GLU A 74 33.09 74.57 -163.27
N LYS A 75 34.25 74.67 -162.60
CA LYS A 75 35.57 74.78 -163.24
C LYS A 75 35.95 73.55 -164.09
N LYS A 76 35.31 72.39 -163.87
CA LYS A 76 35.41 71.23 -164.77
C LYS A 76 34.46 71.35 -165.95
N ILE A 77 33.20 71.74 -165.74
CA ILE A 77 32.17 71.88 -166.78
C ILE A 77 32.60 72.92 -167.82
N ILE A 78 33.02 74.11 -167.40
CA ILE A 78 33.54 75.17 -168.29
C ILE A 78 34.74 74.66 -169.11
N LYS A 79 35.64 73.88 -168.50
CA LYS A 79 36.83 73.33 -169.16
C LYS A 79 36.53 72.09 -170.03
N GLY A 80 35.39 71.44 -169.83
CA GLY A 80 34.84 70.40 -170.71
C GLY A 80 34.21 71.01 -171.96
N LEU A 81 33.25 71.92 -171.74
CA LEU A 81 32.60 72.72 -172.79
C LEU A 81 33.61 73.39 -173.72
N GLY A 82 34.71 73.95 -173.19
CA GLY A 82 35.77 74.53 -174.01
C GLY A 82 36.45 73.54 -174.98
N LYS A 83 36.55 72.25 -174.63
CA LYS A 83 37.09 71.22 -175.53
C LYS A 83 36.07 70.84 -176.61
N GLU A 84 34.82 70.63 -176.24
CA GLU A 84 33.75 70.28 -177.17
C GLU A 84 33.46 71.42 -178.15
N ALA A 85 33.42 72.67 -177.67
CA ALA A 85 33.30 73.85 -178.51
C ALA A 85 34.46 73.98 -179.50
N THR A 86 35.69 73.61 -179.11
CA THR A 86 36.86 73.61 -180.02
C THR A 86 36.72 72.52 -181.09
N LEU A 87 36.27 71.32 -180.73
CA LEU A 87 35.99 70.23 -181.68
C LEU A 87 34.85 70.59 -182.66
N LEU A 88 33.77 71.20 -182.14
CA LEU A 88 32.65 71.68 -182.96
C LEU A 88 33.11 72.77 -183.94
N MET A 89 33.92 73.72 -183.49
CA MET A 89 34.51 74.76 -184.35
C MET A 89 35.36 74.14 -185.48
N GLN A 90 36.16 73.10 -185.16
CA GLN A 90 36.94 72.36 -186.16
C GLN A 90 36.09 71.54 -187.12
N SER A 91 34.94 70.99 -186.70
CA SER A 91 34.02 70.31 -187.64
C SER A 91 33.34 71.30 -188.58
N LEU A 92 32.88 72.44 -188.06
CA LEU A 92 32.22 73.48 -188.85
C LEU A 92 33.18 74.15 -189.85
N ASN A 93 34.48 74.22 -189.55
CA ASN A 93 35.48 74.77 -190.48
C ASN A 93 35.87 73.83 -191.65
N LYS A 94 35.41 72.58 -191.67
CA LYS A 94 35.60 71.66 -192.81
C LYS A 94 34.52 71.75 -193.90
N LEU A 95 33.47 72.52 -193.62
CA LEU A 95 32.30 72.71 -194.47
C LEU A 95 32.47 74.02 -195.24
N ASN A 96 32.22 74.02 -196.54
CA ASN A 96 32.56 75.15 -197.42
C ASN A 96 31.37 76.08 -197.70
N THR A 97 30.14 75.61 -197.49
CA THR A 97 28.92 76.45 -197.56
C THR A 97 28.48 76.87 -196.15
N PRO A 98 27.73 77.99 -196.00
CA PRO A 98 27.18 78.38 -194.71
C PRO A 98 26.06 77.44 -194.24
N ASP A 99 25.27 76.88 -195.16
CA ASP A 99 24.09 76.06 -194.83
C ASP A 99 24.47 74.71 -194.21
N GLU A 100 25.52 74.04 -194.72
CA GLU A 100 26.09 72.82 -194.10
C GLU A 100 26.47 73.03 -192.62
N LYS A 101 27.03 74.20 -192.29
CA LYS A 101 27.42 74.56 -190.91
C LYS A 101 26.19 74.75 -190.03
N LEU A 102 25.15 75.36 -190.58
CA LEU A 102 23.89 75.60 -189.88
C LEU A 102 23.17 74.27 -189.59
N GLU A 103 23.14 73.34 -190.54
CA GLU A 103 22.49 72.03 -190.38
C GLU A 103 23.21 71.14 -189.35
N VAL A 104 24.55 71.11 -189.35
CA VAL A 104 25.32 70.40 -188.31
C VAL A 104 25.09 71.00 -186.92
N LEU A 105 24.99 72.33 -186.81
CA LEU A 105 24.69 72.99 -185.54
C LEU A 105 23.27 72.69 -185.05
N PHE A 106 22.26 72.73 -185.94
CA PHE A 106 20.89 72.32 -185.62
C PHE A 106 20.82 70.87 -185.17
N LYS A 107 21.52 69.96 -185.86
CA LYS A 107 21.57 68.54 -185.47
C LYS A 107 22.15 68.36 -184.08
N LYS A 108 23.29 68.99 -183.76
CA LYS A 108 23.87 68.86 -182.40
C LYS A 108 23.00 69.52 -181.33
N TYR A 109 22.28 70.60 -181.64
CA TYR A 109 21.32 71.19 -180.71
C TYR A 109 20.09 70.28 -180.48
N ALA A 110 19.63 69.57 -181.52
CA ALA A 110 18.56 68.58 -181.41
C ALA A 110 18.99 67.35 -180.59
N GLU A 111 20.21 66.81 -180.82
CA GLU A 111 20.81 65.75 -180.01
C GLU A 111 20.89 66.14 -178.53
N LEU A 112 21.35 67.36 -178.22
CA LEU A 112 21.50 67.84 -176.84
C LEU A 112 20.13 68.10 -176.17
N LEU A 113 19.12 68.51 -176.94
CA LEU A 113 17.72 68.56 -176.48
C LEU A 113 17.14 67.17 -176.20
N GLU A 114 17.49 66.15 -176.98
CA GLU A 114 17.08 64.77 -176.75
C GLU A 114 17.80 64.14 -175.55
N GLU A 115 19.11 64.40 -175.41
CA GLU A 115 19.92 64.01 -174.27
C GLU A 115 19.34 64.59 -172.96
N HIS A 116 19.11 65.92 -172.90
CA HIS A 116 18.45 66.56 -171.75
C HIS A 116 17.02 66.02 -171.50
N ARG A 117 16.25 65.68 -172.55
CA ARG A 117 14.96 64.99 -172.39
C ARG A 117 15.11 63.57 -171.86
N SER A 118 16.21 62.88 -172.15
CA SER A 118 16.52 61.55 -171.62
C SER A 118 16.96 61.61 -170.16
N GLU A 119 17.85 62.54 -169.81
CA GLU A 119 18.27 62.81 -168.43
C GLU A 119 17.08 63.22 -167.57
N GLN A 120 16.19 64.11 -168.07
CA GLN A 120 15.01 64.53 -167.32
C GLN A 120 14.00 63.37 -167.12
N LYS A 121 13.93 62.38 -168.03
CA LYS A 121 13.19 61.13 -167.79
C LYS A 121 13.89 60.28 -166.72
N GLN A 122 15.21 60.12 -166.81
CA GLN A 122 15.99 59.32 -165.87
C GLN A 122 15.97 59.91 -164.44
N LEU A 123 16.07 61.24 -164.32
CA LEU A 123 15.91 61.97 -163.05
C LEU A 123 14.52 61.74 -162.44
N LYS A 124 13.45 61.79 -163.23
CA LYS A 124 12.08 61.47 -162.77
C LYS A 124 11.95 60.00 -162.32
N VAL A 125 12.68 59.06 -162.93
CA VAL A 125 12.72 57.65 -162.50
C VAL A 125 13.52 57.50 -161.21
N LEU A 126 14.70 58.13 -161.10
CA LEU A 126 15.54 58.11 -159.90
C LEU A 126 14.84 58.77 -158.71
N GLN A 127 14.15 59.89 -158.92
CA GLN A 127 13.35 60.58 -157.91
C GLN A 127 12.19 59.69 -157.41
N LYS A 128 11.46 59.01 -158.31
CA LYS A 128 10.45 58.01 -157.92
C LYS A 128 11.06 56.85 -157.12
N LYS A 129 12.24 56.35 -157.54
CA LYS A 129 12.97 55.28 -156.82
C LYS A 129 13.42 55.76 -155.43
N GLN A 130 13.89 57.00 -155.31
CA GLN A 130 14.23 57.63 -154.02
C GLN A 130 13.01 57.72 -153.11
N THR A 131 11.86 58.18 -153.60
CA THR A 131 10.60 58.22 -152.81
C THR A 131 10.15 56.82 -152.39
N LEU A 132 10.32 55.80 -153.23
CA LEU A 132 10.01 54.42 -152.88
C LEU A 132 10.93 53.90 -151.76
N ILE A 133 12.24 54.05 -151.91
CA ILE A 133 13.25 53.64 -150.92
C ILE A 133 13.06 54.40 -149.59
N MET A 134 12.68 55.68 -149.62
CA MET A 134 12.34 56.42 -148.40
C MET A 134 11.16 55.78 -147.66
N LYS A 135 10.04 55.51 -148.37
CA LYS A 135 8.87 54.84 -147.79
C LYS A 135 9.18 53.44 -147.27
N GLU A 136 10.01 52.68 -147.98
CA GLU A 136 10.45 51.34 -147.57
C GLU A 136 11.33 51.42 -146.31
N LYS A 137 12.27 52.37 -146.25
CA LYS A 137 13.09 52.65 -145.08
C LYS A 137 12.25 53.10 -143.88
N ASP A 138 11.25 53.97 -144.09
CA ASP A 138 10.34 54.43 -143.03
C ASP A 138 9.45 53.28 -142.53
N HIS A 139 8.96 52.43 -143.42
CA HIS A 139 8.20 51.23 -143.07
C HIS A 139 9.06 50.25 -142.24
N LEU A 140 10.25 49.88 -142.73
CA LEU A 140 11.18 49.02 -141.99
C LEU A 140 11.57 49.62 -140.63
N GLN A 141 11.76 50.94 -140.54
CA GLN A 141 12.03 51.63 -139.28
C GLN A 141 10.84 51.53 -138.30
N SER A 142 9.60 51.59 -138.78
CA SER A 142 8.39 51.41 -137.95
C SER A 142 8.18 49.96 -137.50
N GLU A 143 8.44 48.97 -138.36
CA GLU A 143 8.40 47.55 -138.00
C GLU A 143 9.52 47.18 -137.01
N HIS A 144 10.74 47.71 -137.20
CA HIS A 144 11.84 47.53 -136.26
C HIS A 144 11.51 48.14 -134.88
N SER A 145 10.91 49.33 -134.85
CA SER A 145 10.43 49.96 -133.62
C SER A 145 9.36 49.12 -132.91
N ARG A 146 8.41 48.54 -133.67
CA ARG A 146 7.40 47.61 -133.14
C ARG A 146 8.02 46.33 -132.60
N ALA A 147 9.03 45.78 -133.28
CA ALA A 147 9.77 44.60 -132.84
C ALA A 147 10.57 44.84 -131.55
N ILE A 148 11.19 46.02 -131.37
CA ILE A 148 11.85 46.41 -130.12
C ILE A 148 10.83 46.45 -128.96
N LEU A 149 9.67 47.07 -129.16
CA LEU A 149 8.62 47.13 -128.14
C LEU A 149 8.09 45.74 -127.77
N ALA A 150 7.88 44.87 -128.76
CA ALA A 150 7.50 43.48 -128.53
C ALA A 150 8.57 42.70 -127.76
N ARG A 151 9.86 42.87 -128.12
CA ARG A 151 11.00 42.24 -127.42
C ARG A 151 11.10 42.70 -125.97
N SER A 152 10.98 44.01 -125.73
CA SER A 152 10.98 44.61 -124.38
C SER A 152 9.83 44.06 -123.51
N LYS A 153 8.62 43.96 -124.07
CA LYS A 153 7.47 43.37 -123.36
C LYS A 153 7.70 41.89 -123.03
N LEU A 154 8.26 41.11 -123.95
CA LEU A 154 8.62 39.71 -123.71
C LEU A 154 9.74 39.58 -122.66
N GLU A 155 10.76 40.44 -122.68
CA GLU A 155 11.80 40.47 -121.64
C GLU A 155 11.23 40.78 -120.26
N SER A 156 10.26 41.70 -120.14
CA SER A 156 9.59 41.99 -118.87
C SER A 156 8.80 40.78 -118.37
N LEU A 157 7.95 40.18 -119.23
CA LEU A 157 7.21 38.97 -118.89
C LEU A 157 8.12 37.79 -118.53
N CYS A 158 9.26 37.62 -119.20
CA CYS A 158 10.24 36.58 -118.83
C CYS A 158 10.88 36.85 -117.45
N ARG A 159 11.22 38.11 -117.13
CA ARG A 159 11.74 38.49 -115.81
C ARG A 159 10.67 38.34 -114.72
N GLU A 160 9.42 38.70 -114.99
CA GLU A 160 8.28 38.52 -114.07
C GLU A 160 7.99 37.04 -113.83
N LEU A 161 7.95 36.21 -114.88
CA LEU A 161 7.77 34.76 -114.77
C LEU A 161 8.95 34.11 -114.01
N GLN A 162 10.19 34.57 -114.22
CA GLN A 162 11.35 34.12 -113.46
C GLN A 162 11.27 34.51 -111.98
N ARG A 163 10.84 35.75 -111.65
CA ARG A 163 10.57 36.16 -110.26
C ARG A 163 9.50 35.29 -109.63
N HIS A 164 8.35 35.11 -110.28
CA HIS A 164 7.26 34.27 -109.77
C HIS A 164 7.68 32.81 -109.59
N ASN A 165 8.50 32.25 -110.51
CA ASN A 165 9.05 30.90 -110.35
C ASN A 165 10.11 30.80 -109.23
N LYS A 166 10.80 31.89 -108.91
CA LYS A 166 11.72 31.96 -107.77
C LYS A 166 10.91 32.04 -106.46
N THR A 167 10.01 33.03 -106.34
CA THR A 167 9.15 33.23 -105.18
C THR A 167 8.33 32.00 -104.86
N LEU A 168 7.67 31.37 -105.84
CA LEU A 168 6.88 30.14 -105.60
C LEU A 168 7.75 28.95 -105.13
N LYS A 169 9.02 28.86 -105.53
CA LYS A 169 9.96 27.87 -104.99
C LYS A 169 10.37 28.20 -103.56
N GLU A 170 10.60 29.48 -103.26
CA GLU A 170 10.95 29.95 -101.92
C GLU A 170 9.78 29.77 -100.95
N GLU A 171 8.55 30.10 -101.34
CA GLU A 171 7.30 29.83 -100.61
C GLU A 171 7.06 28.33 -100.41
N THR A 172 7.26 27.49 -101.44
CA THR A 172 7.10 26.03 -101.32
C THR A 172 8.12 25.44 -100.36
N LEU A 173 9.38 25.89 -100.42
CA LEU A 173 10.44 25.46 -99.49
C LEU A 173 10.15 25.94 -98.06
N GLN A 174 9.70 27.18 -97.90
CA GLN A 174 9.40 27.78 -96.61
C GLN A 174 8.20 27.10 -95.94
N LYS A 175 7.10 26.89 -96.68
CA LYS A 175 5.96 26.11 -96.19
C LYS A 175 6.35 24.68 -95.82
N SER A 176 7.22 24.04 -96.61
CA SER A 176 7.76 22.72 -96.28
C SER A 176 8.64 22.70 -95.02
N ARG A 177 9.20 23.84 -94.59
CA ARG A 177 9.89 23.97 -93.29
C ARG A 177 8.88 24.15 -92.17
N GLU A 178 7.92 25.06 -92.33
CA GLU A 178 6.88 25.33 -91.34
C GLU A 178 6.03 24.08 -91.01
N ASP A 179 5.66 23.29 -92.02
CA ASP A 179 4.89 22.06 -91.82
C ASP A 179 5.75 20.92 -91.22
N GLU A 180 7.09 20.98 -91.36
CA GLU A 180 8.05 20.08 -90.69
C GLU A 180 8.37 20.54 -89.25
N GLU A 181 8.30 21.85 -88.99
CA GLU A 181 8.47 22.46 -87.67
C GLU A 181 7.25 22.17 -86.79
N LYS A 182 6.03 22.38 -87.30
CA LYS A 182 4.77 21.97 -86.63
C LYS A 182 4.76 20.48 -86.27
N ARG A 183 5.30 19.60 -87.13
CA ARG A 183 5.45 18.17 -86.80
C ARG A 183 6.38 17.95 -85.60
N LYS A 184 7.50 18.67 -85.52
CA LYS A 184 8.45 18.59 -84.40
C LYS A 184 7.84 19.16 -83.12
N GLU A 185 7.12 20.27 -83.20
CA GLU A 185 6.38 20.85 -82.07
C GLU A 185 5.35 19.86 -81.52
N ILE A 186 4.49 19.30 -82.38
CA ILE A 186 3.48 18.30 -82.01
C ILE A 186 4.13 17.03 -81.43
N THR A 187 5.22 16.54 -82.04
CA THR A 187 5.95 15.36 -81.54
C THR A 187 6.57 15.64 -80.16
N THR A 188 7.19 16.80 -79.99
CA THR A 188 7.81 17.23 -78.72
C THR A 188 6.75 17.42 -77.64
N HIS A 189 5.60 18.01 -77.97
CA HIS A 189 4.46 18.12 -77.05
C HIS A 189 4.00 16.73 -76.59
N PHE A 190 3.76 15.77 -77.49
CA PHE A 190 3.38 14.41 -77.10
C PHE A 190 4.47 13.71 -76.27
N GLN A 191 5.75 13.89 -76.62
CA GLN A 191 6.88 13.34 -75.87
C GLN A 191 6.93 13.90 -74.43
N ASN A 192 6.72 15.21 -74.28
CA ASN A 192 6.68 15.90 -72.99
C ASN A 192 5.48 15.43 -72.16
N THR A 193 4.26 15.47 -72.72
CA THR A 193 3.04 15.01 -72.01
C THR A 193 3.15 13.55 -71.56
N LEU A 194 3.77 12.67 -72.37
CA LEU A 194 4.01 11.28 -71.99
C LEU A 194 5.02 11.17 -70.84
N THR A 195 6.07 12.01 -70.85
CA THR A 195 7.06 12.11 -69.76
C THR A 195 6.43 12.66 -68.46
N ASP A 196 5.55 13.66 -68.56
CA ASP A 196 4.79 14.21 -67.43
C ASP A 196 3.86 13.18 -66.81
N ILE A 197 3.17 12.38 -67.64
CA ILE A 197 2.33 11.26 -67.19
C ILE A 197 3.18 10.19 -66.48
N GLN A 198 4.34 9.83 -67.03
CA GLN A 198 5.28 8.91 -66.38
C GLN A 198 5.76 9.45 -65.02
N SER A 199 6.17 10.72 -64.96
CA SER A 199 6.54 11.40 -63.71
C SER A 199 5.41 11.42 -62.68
N GLN A 200 4.16 11.64 -63.09
CA GLN A 200 3.01 11.57 -62.19
C GLN A 200 2.75 10.15 -61.67
N ILE A 201 2.91 9.11 -62.51
CA ILE A 201 2.79 7.71 -62.11
C ILE A 201 3.90 7.33 -61.12
N GLU A 202 5.14 7.71 -61.39
CA GLU A 202 6.28 7.47 -60.49
C GLU A 202 6.10 8.21 -59.15
N GLN A 203 5.72 9.49 -59.16
CA GLN A 203 5.40 10.21 -57.93
C GLN A 203 4.21 9.62 -57.17
N HIS A 204 3.21 9.05 -57.84
CA HIS A 204 2.09 8.37 -57.17
C HIS A 204 2.56 7.04 -56.54
N SER A 205 3.38 6.26 -57.27
CA SER A 205 4.05 5.07 -56.74
C SER A 205 4.88 5.40 -55.50
N ASP A 206 5.69 6.46 -55.54
CA ASP A 206 6.52 6.91 -54.41
C ASP A 206 5.69 7.38 -53.21
N ARG A 207 4.59 8.10 -53.42
CA ARG A 207 3.66 8.47 -52.35
C ARG A 207 3.02 7.22 -51.74
N ASN A 208 2.59 6.28 -52.56
CA ASN A 208 2.03 5.01 -52.09
C ASN A 208 3.05 4.18 -51.29
N ASN A 209 4.28 4.05 -51.80
CA ASN A 209 5.36 3.34 -51.11
C ASN A 209 5.71 3.98 -49.76
N LYS A 210 5.71 5.32 -49.67
CA LYS A 210 5.87 6.04 -48.40
C LYS A 210 4.72 5.77 -47.43
N LEU A 211 3.46 5.81 -47.89
CA LEU A 211 2.31 5.46 -47.07
C LEU A 211 2.35 3.99 -46.59
N CYS A 212 2.81 3.04 -47.42
CA CYS A 212 3.04 1.66 -47.02
C CYS A 212 4.13 1.55 -45.93
N GLN A 213 5.24 2.27 -46.07
CA GLN A 213 6.29 2.30 -45.06
C GLN A 213 5.80 2.94 -43.75
N GLU A 214 5.13 4.08 -43.80
CA GLU A 214 4.57 4.77 -42.63
C GLU A 214 3.56 3.88 -41.88
N ASN A 215 2.72 3.13 -42.60
CA ASN A 215 1.84 2.13 -41.99
C ASN A 215 2.61 0.96 -41.34
N SER A 216 3.71 0.49 -41.95
CA SER A 216 4.58 -0.54 -41.36
C SER A 216 5.25 -0.03 -40.07
N ASP A 217 5.78 1.19 -40.10
CA ASP A 217 6.39 1.87 -38.96
C ASP A 217 5.38 2.07 -37.81
N LEU A 218 4.13 2.41 -38.13
CA LEU A 218 3.04 2.54 -37.16
C LEU A 218 2.65 1.18 -36.57
N ALA A 219 2.56 0.13 -37.39
CA ALA A 219 2.30 -1.23 -36.94
C ALA A 219 3.42 -1.75 -36.01
N GLU A 220 4.69 -1.45 -36.33
CA GLU A 220 5.82 -1.80 -35.45
C GLU A 220 5.81 -1.01 -34.14
N LYS A 221 5.47 0.30 -34.17
CA LYS A 221 5.27 1.10 -32.94
C LYS A 221 4.15 0.54 -32.06
N LEU A 222 3.01 0.15 -32.64
CA LEU A 222 1.90 -0.49 -31.92
C LEU A 222 2.30 -1.84 -31.33
N LYS A 223 3.02 -2.68 -32.10
CA LYS A 223 3.59 -3.95 -31.62
C LYS A 223 4.58 -3.76 -30.47
N GLY A 224 5.42 -2.72 -30.56
CA GLY A 224 6.35 -2.33 -29.49
C GLY A 224 5.64 -1.87 -28.22
N ILE A 225 4.52 -1.15 -28.35
CA ILE A 225 3.66 -0.75 -27.23
C ILE A 225 3.00 -1.98 -26.58
N LEU A 226 2.42 -2.89 -27.38
CA LEU A 226 1.81 -4.14 -26.89
C LEU A 226 2.81 -4.99 -26.09
N ASN A 227 4.00 -5.22 -26.64
CA ASN A 227 5.07 -5.97 -25.96
C ASN A 227 5.50 -5.31 -24.63
N GLN A 228 5.51 -3.96 -24.55
CA GLN A 228 5.72 -3.28 -23.28
C GLN A 228 4.56 -3.44 -22.28
N TYR A 229 3.32 -3.59 -22.74
CA TYR A 229 2.19 -3.91 -21.86
C TYR A 229 2.26 -5.35 -21.35
N GLU A 230 2.54 -6.33 -22.22
CA GLU A 230 2.77 -7.73 -21.84
C GLU A 230 3.90 -7.86 -20.80
N GLN A 231 5.03 -7.18 -21.00
CA GLN A 231 6.14 -7.16 -20.04
C GLN A 231 5.76 -6.51 -18.69
N ARG A 232 4.93 -5.46 -18.70
CA ARG A 232 4.41 -4.84 -17.47
C ARG A 232 3.42 -5.76 -16.75
N GLU A 233 2.56 -6.43 -17.48
CA GLU A 233 1.61 -7.40 -16.94
C GLU A 233 2.32 -8.64 -16.36
N GLU A 234 3.34 -9.18 -17.04
CA GLU A 234 4.22 -10.21 -16.49
C GLU A 234 4.89 -9.76 -15.18
N HIS A 235 5.38 -8.52 -15.13
CA HIS A 235 6.03 -7.96 -13.95
C HIS A 235 5.04 -7.79 -12.78
N LEU A 236 3.83 -7.29 -13.05
CA LEU A 236 2.75 -7.21 -12.06
C LEU A 236 2.35 -8.60 -11.56
N ASN A 237 2.18 -9.59 -12.45
CA ASN A 237 1.91 -10.98 -12.07
C ASN A 237 3.02 -11.59 -11.20
N LYS A 238 4.29 -11.24 -11.43
CA LYS A 238 5.42 -11.64 -10.57
C LYS A 238 5.34 -10.96 -9.19
N ILE A 239 4.93 -9.69 -9.13
CA ILE A 239 4.69 -8.97 -7.86
C ILE A 239 3.51 -9.59 -7.08
N PHE A 240 2.37 -9.85 -7.72
CA PHE A 240 1.22 -10.48 -7.08
C PHE A 240 1.58 -11.84 -6.48
N LYS A 241 2.23 -12.73 -7.26
CA LYS A 241 2.70 -14.03 -6.75
C LYS A 241 3.68 -13.89 -5.58
N HIS A 242 4.55 -12.88 -5.59
CA HIS A 242 5.43 -12.61 -4.45
C HIS A 242 4.67 -12.12 -3.20
N ARG A 243 3.64 -11.29 -3.37
CA ARG A 243 2.78 -10.81 -2.27
C ARG A 243 1.89 -11.91 -1.71
N ASP A 244 1.30 -12.77 -2.54
CA ASP A 244 0.51 -13.92 -2.09
C ASP A 244 1.37 -14.89 -1.26
N LEU A 245 2.57 -15.21 -1.72
CA LEU A 245 3.52 -16.05 -0.97
C LEU A 245 4.00 -15.38 0.32
N GLN A 246 4.16 -14.05 0.32
CA GLN A 246 4.47 -13.30 1.54
C GLN A 246 3.30 -13.34 2.54
N GLN A 247 2.06 -13.20 2.07
CA GLN A 247 0.84 -13.24 2.87
C GLN A 247 0.64 -14.64 3.49
N GLN A 248 0.70 -15.70 2.66
CA GLN A 248 0.62 -17.09 3.12
C GLN A 248 1.69 -17.42 4.18
N LEU A 249 2.91 -16.87 4.05
CA LEU A 249 3.98 -17.05 5.05
C LEU A 249 3.71 -16.30 6.37
N VAL A 250 3.00 -15.18 6.34
CA VAL A 250 2.55 -14.47 7.55
C VAL A 250 1.39 -15.21 8.20
N ASP A 251 0.40 -15.65 7.42
CA ASP A 251 -0.77 -16.38 7.91
C ASP A 251 -0.39 -17.73 8.53
N ALA A 252 0.50 -18.49 7.89
CA ALA A 252 1.00 -19.75 8.46
C ALA A 252 1.79 -19.55 9.77
N LYS A 253 2.50 -18.42 9.92
CA LYS A 253 3.17 -18.06 11.19
C LYS A 253 2.17 -17.63 12.26
N LEU A 254 1.12 -16.91 11.88
CA LEU A 254 0.03 -16.54 12.79
C LEU A 254 -0.73 -17.77 13.28
N GLU A 255 -1.06 -18.70 12.38
CA GLU A 255 -1.70 -19.98 12.72
C GLU A 255 -0.79 -20.83 13.63
N GLN A 256 0.50 -20.96 13.31
CA GLN A 256 1.47 -21.64 14.16
C GLN A 256 1.52 -21.05 15.59
N ALA A 257 1.53 -19.71 15.71
CA ALA A 257 1.53 -19.03 17.00
C ALA A 257 0.20 -19.25 17.76
N GLN A 258 -0.95 -19.23 17.07
CA GLN A 258 -2.25 -19.53 17.67
C GLN A 258 -2.37 -20.98 18.15
N VAL A 259 -1.81 -21.95 17.42
CA VAL A 259 -1.76 -23.36 17.84
C VAL A 259 -0.88 -23.51 19.09
N MET A 260 0.34 -22.95 19.09
CA MET A 260 1.23 -22.99 20.26
C MET A 260 0.61 -22.33 21.50
N LEU A 261 -0.14 -21.25 21.31
CA LEU A 261 -0.90 -20.59 22.40
C LEU A 261 -2.00 -21.51 22.93
N LYS A 262 -2.87 -22.03 22.06
CA LYS A 262 -3.96 -22.95 22.47
C LYS A 262 -3.43 -24.19 23.19
N GLU A 263 -2.39 -24.82 22.68
CA GLU A 263 -1.76 -25.95 23.38
C GLU A 263 -1.23 -25.56 24.77
N ALA A 264 -0.70 -24.35 24.94
CA ALA A 264 -0.21 -23.86 26.23
C ALA A 264 -1.35 -23.54 27.19
N GLU A 265 -2.43 -22.93 26.71
CA GLU A 265 -3.66 -22.70 27.46
C GLU A 265 -4.30 -24.02 27.92
N GLU A 266 -4.42 -25.01 27.02
CA GLU A 266 -4.91 -26.35 27.38
C GLU A 266 -3.97 -27.10 28.33
N ARG A 267 -2.64 -26.98 28.18
CA ARG A 267 -1.67 -27.59 29.10
C ARG A 267 -1.81 -26.99 30.51
N HIS A 268 -1.88 -25.67 30.61
CA HIS A 268 -2.10 -24.96 31.87
C HIS A 268 -3.48 -25.28 32.48
N GLN A 269 -4.54 -25.37 31.68
CA GLN A 269 -5.87 -25.72 32.17
C GLN A 269 -5.93 -27.17 32.70
N ARG A 270 -5.30 -28.14 32.03
CA ARG A 270 -5.15 -29.52 32.55
C ARG A 270 -4.37 -29.58 33.87
N GLU A 271 -3.27 -28.84 33.97
CA GLU A 271 -2.46 -28.76 35.20
C GLU A 271 -3.25 -28.14 36.36
N LYS A 272 -3.97 -27.05 36.10
CA LYS A 272 -4.86 -26.37 37.04
C LYS A 272 -6.01 -27.28 37.50
N GLU A 273 -6.64 -28.03 36.61
CA GLU A 273 -7.69 -29.00 36.94
C GLU A 273 -7.15 -30.16 37.79
N TYR A 274 -5.97 -30.69 37.45
CA TYR A 274 -5.28 -31.70 38.24
C TYR A 274 -4.94 -31.21 39.66
N LEU A 275 -4.34 -30.02 39.80
CA LEU A 275 -4.01 -29.42 41.10
C LEU A 275 -5.26 -29.12 41.93
N LEU A 276 -6.34 -28.66 41.30
CA LEU A 276 -7.62 -28.39 41.98
C LEU A 276 -8.29 -29.69 42.46
N THR A 277 -8.22 -30.76 41.66
CA THR A 277 -8.70 -32.10 42.04
C THR A 277 -7.90 -32.65 43.22
N GLN A 278 -6.56 -32.63 43.14
CA GLN A 278 -5.68 -33.07 44.23
C GLN A 278 -5.90 -32.24 45.52
N ALA A 279 -6.12 -30.92 45.41
CA ALA A 279 -6.45 -30.09 46.56
C ALA A 279 -7.82 -30.45 47.19
N ALA A 280 -8.81 -30.84 46.39
CA ALA A 280 -10.10 -31.33 46.88
C ALA A 280 -9.96 -32.70 47.58
N GLU A 281 -9.15 -33.61 47.04
CA GLU A 281 -8.84 -34.91 47.64
C GLU A 281 -8.15 -34.76 49.01
N TRP A 282 -7.09 -33.96 49.10
CA TRP A 282 -6.42 -33.68 50.38
C TRP A 282 -7.35 -33.00 51.39
N LYS A 283 -8.23 -32.10 50.94
CA LYS A 283 -9.25 -31.46 51.79
C LYS A 283 -10.27 -32.47 52.32
N LEU A 284 -10.66 -33.46 51.53
CA LEU A 284 -11.55 -34.55 51.94
C LEU A 284 -10.86 -35.49 52.94
N GLN A 285 -9.62 -35.91 52.65
CA GLN A 285 -8.83 -36.74 53.58
C GLN A 285 -8.58 -36.03 54.92
N SER A 286 -8.30 -34.72 54.89
CA SER A 286 -8.13 -33.92 56.11
C SER A 286 -9.42 -33.82 56.95
N LYS A 287 -10.59 -33.74 56.31
CA LYS A 287 -11.89 -33.84 57.02
C LYS A 287 -12.05 -35.20 57.69
N LEU A 288 -11.88 -36.29 56.94
CA LEU A 288 -12.03 -37.66 57.45
C LEU A 288 -11.10 -37.94 58.65
N LEU A 289 -9.86 -37.48 58.60
CA LEU A 289 -8.91 -37.62 59.71
C LEU A 289 -9.31 -36.78 60.94
N LYS A 290 -9.92 -35.60 60.76
CA LYS A 290 -10.47 -34.79 61.86
C LYS A 290 -11.73 -35.40 62.47
N GLU A 291 -12.59 -36.01 61.65
CA GLU A 291 -13.76 -36.77 62.09
C GLU A 291 -13.32 -38.02 62.90
N GLN A 292 -12.26 -38.72 62.46
CA GLN A 292 -11.65 -39.82 63.22
C GLN A 292 -11.01 -39.34 64.54
N ASP A 293 -10.26 -38.24 64.52
CA ASP A 293 -9.61 -37.66 65.71
C ASP A 293 -10.65 -37.19 66.75
N THR A 294 -11.69 -36.47 66.33
CA THR A 294 -12.78 -36.07 67.25
C THR A 294 -13.52 -37.26 67.86
N VAL A 295 -13.79 -38.32 67.10
CA VAL A 295 -14.33 -39.58 67.66
C VAL A 295 -13.36 -40.20 68.67
N MET A 296 -12.05 -40.21 68.39
CA MET A 296 -11.02 -40.74 69.28
C MET A 296 -10.89 -39.90 70.56
N GLN A 297 -10.98 -38.57 70.48
CA GLN A 297 -10.98 -37.65 71.63
C GLN A 297 -12.23 -37.84 72.50
N VAL A 298 -13.41 -38.03 71.90
CA VAL A 298 -14.64 -38.38 72.63
C VAL A 298 -14.50 -39.73 73.34
N GLN A 299 -13.92 -40.73 72.67
CA GLN A 299 -13.67 -42.05 73.28
C GLN A 299 -12.65 -41.97 74.42
N LEU A 300 -11.57 -41.20 74.25
CA LEU A 300 -10.56 -40.95 75.29
C LEU A 300 -11.19 -40.25 76.49
N THR A 301 -11.97 -39.20 76.27
CA THR A 301 -12.73 -38.48 77.31
C THR A 301 -13.66 -39.42 78.08
N LEU A 302 -14.37 -40.31 77.37
CA LEU A 302 -15.23 -41.32 78.00
C LEU A 302 -14.44 -42.30 78.88
N TYR A 303 -13.24 -42.70 78.47
CA TYR A 303 -12.37 -43.55 79.30
C TYR A 303 -11.76 -42.79 80.49
N THR A 304 -11.37 -41.52 80.32
CA THR A 304 -10.92 -40.64 81.42
C THR A 304 -12.02 -40.50 82.47
N ASN A 305 -13.24 -40.14 82.06
CA ASN A 305 -14.38 -40.00 82.96
C ASN A 305 -14.66 -41.32 83.72
N LYS A 306 -14.62 -42.48 83.04
CA LYS A 306 -14.74 -43.79 83.71
C LYS A 306 -13.59 -44.07 84.69
N PHE A 307 -12.36 -43.66 84.36
CA PHE A 307 -11.22 -43.81 85.27
C PHE A 307 -11.32 -42.89 86.49
N GLU A 308 -11.88 -41.69 86.33
CA GLU A 308 -12.22 -40.77 87.42
C GLU A 308 -13.38 -41.32 88.29
N GLU A 309 -14.41 -41.94 87.69
CA GLU A 309 -15.46 -42.67 88.41
C GLU A 309 -14.88 -43.85 89.22
N PHE A 310 -13.96 -44.63 88.63
CA PHE A 310 -13.25 -45.70 89.33
C PHE A 310 -12.34 -45.17 90.43
N GLN A 311 -11.58 -44.09 90.21
CA GLN A 311 -10.77 -43.46 91.26
C GLN A 311 -11.64 -42.88 92.38
N GLY A 312 -12.73 -42.19 92.06
CA GLY A 312 -13.67 -41.65 93.03
C GLY A 312 -14.34 -42.75 93.86
N THR A 313 -14.65 -43.90 93.24
CA THR A 313 -15.18 -45.09 93.92
C THR A 313 -14.12 -45.76 94.78
N LEU A 314 -12.88 -45.89 94.29
CA LEU A 314 -11.76 -46.43 95.03
C LEU A 314 -11.40 -45.55 96.24
N ALA A 315 -11.38 -44.23 96.08
CA ALA A 315 -11.16 -43.25 97.15
C ALA A 315 -12.27 -43.31 98.22
N LYS A 316 -13.55 -43.39 97.81
CA LYS A 316 -14.68 -43.66 98.73
C LYS A 316 -14.47 -44.97 99.49
N SER A 317 -14.10 -46.05 98.82
CA SER A 317 -13.86 -47.34 99.46
C SER A 317 -12.66 -47.30 100.43
N SER A 318 -11.58 -46.61 100.07
CA SER A 318 -10.41 -46.38 100.92
C SER A 318 -10.75 -45.57 102.16
N GLY A 319 -11.60 -44.54 102.03
CA GLY A 319 -12.16 -43.80 103.18
C GLY A 319 -12.99 -44.70 104.10
N VAL A 320 -13.82 -45.58 103.55
CA VAL A 320 -14.58 -46.58 104.32
C VAL A 320 -13.65 -47.58 105.03
N PHE A 321 -12.61 -48.09 104.38
CA PHE A 321 -11.60 -48.95 105.02
C PHE A 321 -10.80 -48.21 106.11
N ALA A 322 -10.45 -46.94 105.90
CA ALA A 322 -9.78 -46.11 106.91
C ALA A 322 -10.68 -45.87 108.14
N ASN A 323 -11.98 -45.61 107.93
CA ASN A 323 -12.96 -45.49 109.00
C ASN A 323 -13.12 -46.81 109.77
N PHE A 324 -13.34 -47.94 109.09
CA PHE A 324 -13.39 -49.26 109.74
C PHE A 324 -12.11 -49.58 110.51
N LYS A 325 -10.93 -49.22 110.00
CA LYS A 325 -9.66 -49.38 110.74
C LYS A 325 -9.61 -48.48 111.98
N GLN A 326 -10.05 -47.22 111.89
CA GLN A 326 -10.13 -46.33 113.06
C GLN A 326 -11.12 -46.86 114.11
N GLU A 327 -12.25 -47.44 113.69
CA GLU A 327 -13.21 -48.09 114.59
C GLU A 327 -12.64 -49.36 115.22
N MET A 328 -11.95 -50.20 114.46
CA MET A 328 -11.25 -51.39 114.97
C MET A 328 -10.15 -51.02 115.98
N ASP A 329 -9.39 -49.96 115.73
CA ASP A 329 -8.39 -49.42 116.68
C ASP A 329 -9.06 -48.83 117.93
N ARG A 330 -10.17 -48.10 117.77
CA ARG A 330 -10.97 -47.54 118.89
C ARG A 330 -11.58 -48.66 119.73
N MET A 331 -12.06 -49.73 119.11
CA MET A 331 -12.59 -50.94 119.74
C MET A 331 -11.49 -51.73 120.45
N SER A 332 -10.32 -51.90 119.82
CA SER A 332 -9.14 -52.53 120.44
C SER A 332 -8.63 -51.73 121.66
N LYS A 333 -8.71 -50.40 121.62
CA LYS A 333 -8.40 -49.52 122.76
C LYS A 333 -9.42 -49.66 123.90
N LYS A 334 -10.73 -49.78 123.58
CA LYS A 334 -11.77 -50.09 124.58
C LYS A 334 -11.54 -51.46 125.22
N MET A 335 -11.25 -52.48 124.42
CA MET A 335 -10.95 -53.85 124.88
C MET A 335 -9.75 -53.86 125.84
N LYS A 336 -8.62 -53.24 125.46
CA LYS A 336 -7.45 -53.08 126.34
C LYS A 336 -7.69 -52.26 127.62
N LYS A 337 -8.72 -51.40 127.65
CA LYS A 337 -9.14 -50.69 128.87
C LYS A 337 -9.93 -51.63 129.80
N LEU A 338 -10.87 -52.41 129.25
CA LEU A 338 -11.63 -53.42 129.99
C LEU A 338 -10.73 -54.54 130.53
N GLU A 339 -9.70 -54.96 129.79
CA GLU A 339 -8.68 -55.91 130.27
C GLU A 339 -7.93 -55.39 131.50
N LYS A 340 -7.53 -54.10 131.48
CA LYS A 340 -6.87 -53.44 132.62
C LYS A 340 -7.80 -53.26 133.81
N GLU A 341 -9.06 -52.92 133.58
CA GLU A 341 -10.06 -52.81 134.64
C GLU A 341 -10.34 -54.19 135.27
N THR A 342 -10.37 -55.25 134.45
CA THR A 342 -10.50 -56.65 134.89
C THR A 342 -9.31 -57.10 135.74
N THR A 343 -8.07 -56.76 135.36
CA THR A 343 -6.90 -57.10 136.19
C THR A 343 -6.87 -56.31 137.50
N VAL A 344 -7.24 -55.02 137.50
CA VAL A 344 -7.36 -54.22 138.73
C VAL A 344 -8.42 -54.79 139.68
N TRP A 345 -9.58 -55.22 139.17
CA TRP A 345 -10.59 -55.89 139.99
C TRP A 345 -10.09 -57.23 140.55
N ARG A 346 -9.36 -58.02 139.75
CA ARG A 346 -8.75 -59.27 140.20
C ARG A 346 -7.75 -59.05 141.34
N THR A 347 -6.82 -58.10 141.19
CA THR A 347 -5.82 -57.79 142.22
C THR A 347 -6.44 -57.17 143.48
N ARG A 348 -7.55 -56.41 143.36
CA ARG A 348 -8.34 -56.00 144.53
C ARG A 348 -8.97 -57.19 145.26
N PHE A 349 -9.54 -58.14 144.53
CA PHE A 349 -10.11 -59.35 145.11
C PHE A 349 -9.05 -60.23 145.79
N GLU A 350 -7.91 -60.47 145.12
CA GLU A 350 -6.74 -61.18 145.66
C GLU A 350 -6.21 -60.53 146.95
N SER A 351 -6.08 -59.20 146.96
CA SER A 351 -5.64 -58.42 148.13
C SER A 351 -6.63 -58.52 149.31
N CYS A 352 -7.94 -58.42 149.04
CA CYS A 352 -8.97 -58.56 150.07
C CYS A 352 -8.99 -59.98 150.67
N ASN A 353 -8.85 -61.02 149.82
CA ASN A 353 -8.70 -62.40 150.27
C ASN A 353 -7.43 -62.62 151.11
N LYS A 354 -6.30 -61.98 150.75
CA LYS A 354 -5.06 -62.06 151.52
C LYS A 354 -5.23 -61.45 152.90
N ALA A 355 -5.81 -60.25 153.01
CA ALA A 355 -6.13 -59.64 154.31
C ALA A 355 -7.08 -60.49 155.17
N LEU A 356 -8.05 -61.18 154.54
CA LEU A 356 -8.96 -62.11 155.23
C LEU A 356 -8.20 -63.32 155.83
N ILE A 357 -7.24 -63.88 155.08
CA ILE A 357 -6.38 -64.98 155.55
C ILE A 357 -5.50 -64.52 156.71
N ASP A 358 -4.85 -63.36 156.58
CA ASP A 358 -3.93 -62.82 157.60
C ASP A 358 -4.66 -62.57 158.93
N MET A 359 -5.89 -62.08 158.89
CA MET A 359 -6.74 -61.89 160.08
C MET A 359 -7.19 -63.22 160.72
N ILE A 360 -7.34 -64.30 159.93
CA ILE A 360 -7.59 -65.65 160.45
C ILE A 360 -6.34 -66.19 161.14
N GLU A 361 -5.15 -65.98 160.55
CA GLU A 361 -3.88 -66.40 161.15
C GLU A 361 -3.64 -65.70 162.51
N GLU A 362 -3.81 -64.37 162.60
CA GLU A 362 -3.72 -63.63 163.87
C GLU A 362 -4.65 -64.18 164.96
N LYS A 363 -5.90 -64.51 164.61
CA LYS A 363 -6.86 -65.13 165.55
C LYS A 363 -6.32 -66.45 166.11
N THR A 364 -5.76 -67.33 165.26
CA THR A 364 -5.23 -68.62 165.74
C THR A 364 -3.95 -68.50 166.58
N VAL A 365 -3.23 -67.37 166.48
CA VAL A 365 -2.10 -67.06 167.39
C VAL A 365 -2.65 -66.65 168.75
N LYS A 366 -3.64 -65.74 168.79
CA LYS A 366 -4.30 -65.29 170.03
C LYS A 366 -4.90 -66.44 170.84
N GLU A 367 -5.50 -67.42 170.17
CA GLU A 367 -6.09 -68.59 170.83
C GLU A 367 -5.01 -69.46 171.53
N LYS A 368 -3.84 -69.65 170.90
CA LYS A 368 -2.70 -70.38 171.50
C LYS A 368 -2.04 -69.63 172.67
N GLU A 369 -1.98 -68.30 172.59
CA GLU A 369 -1.53 -67.47 173.73
C GLU A 369 -2.46 -67.68 174.94
N PHE A 370 -3.77 -67.72 174.71
CA PHE A 370 -4.79 -67.90 175.76
C PHE A 370 -4.73 -69.29 176.42
N GLU A 371 -4.55 -70.37 175.65
CA GLU A 371 -4.31 -71.72 176.18
C GLU A 371 -3.06 -71.77 177.08
N CYS A 372 -1.98 -71.10 176.67
CA CYS A 372 -0.75 -71.02 177.44
C CYS A 372 -0.96 -70.32 178.80
N PHE A 373 -1.77 -69.25 178.83
CA PHE A 373 -2.15 -68.59 180.09
C PHE A 373 -3.01 -69.50 180.99
N GLN A 374 -4.00 -70.23 180.44
CA GLN A 374 -4.79 -71.19 181.23
C GLN A 374 -3.91 -72.27 181.88
N LEU A 375 -2.99 -72.89 181.12
CA LEU A 375 -2.08 -73.91 181.65
C LEU A 375 -1.16 -73.38 182.77
N LYS A 376 -0.81 -72.09 182.71
CA LYS A 376 0.00 -71.41 183.74
C LYS A 376 -0.81 -71.14 185.01
N ILE A 377 -2.08 -70.74 184.88
CA ILE A 377 -3.02 -70.59 186.00
C ILE A 377 -3.26 -71.94 186.70
N GLN A 378 -3.57 -73.00 185.94
CA GLN A 378 -3.80 -74.34 186.50
C GLN A 378 -2.58 -74.91 187.26
N LYS A 379 -1.35 -74.54 186.87
CA LYS A 379 -0.13 -74.88 187.63
C LYS A 379 -0.03 -74.11 188.94
N LEU A 380 -0.37 -72.82 188.95
CA LEU A 380 -0.36 -72.00 190.16
C LEU A 380 -1.43 -72.44 191.16
N GLU A 381 -2.65 -72.74 190.71
CA GLU A 381 -3.71 -73.28 191.57
C GLU A 381 -3.30 -74.58 192.27
N LYS A 382 -2.69 -75.53 191.53
CA LYS A 382 -2.21 -76.80 192.08
C LYS A 382 -1.12 -76.59 193.12
N LEU A 383 -0.22 -75.61 192.91
CA LEU A 383 0.82 -75.27 193.87
C LEU A 383 0.24 -74.65 195.15
N CYS A 384 -0.76 -73.75 195.02
CA CYS A 384 -1.44 -73.15 196.17
C CYS A 384 -2.19 -74.20 197.02
N ARG A 385 -2.86 -75.17 196.39
CA ARG A 385 -3.53 -76.26 197.13
C ARG A 385 -2.52 -77.15 197.88
N ALA A 386 -1.43 -77.55 197.22
CA ALA A 386 -0.38 -78.35 197.87
C ALA A 386 0.26 -77.65 199.09
N LEU A 387 0.50 -76.33 199.00
CA LEU A 387 1.01 -75.53 200.11
C LEU A 387 -0.02 -75.31 201.24
N GLN A 388 -1.33 -75.34 200.92
CA GLN A 388 -2.39 -75.34 201.93
C GLN A 388 -2.52 -76.70 202.63
N ASP A 389 -2.34 -77.81 201.91
CA ASP A 389 -2.34 -79.16 202.48
C ASP A 389 -1.12 -79.39 203.40
N GLU A 390 0.08 -78.92 203.04
CA GLU A 390 1.22 -78.94 203.97
C GLU A 390 0.95 -78.07 205.22
N ARG A 391 0.30 -76.91 205.06
CA ARG A 391 -0.08 -76.05 206.20
C ARG A 391 -1.08 -76.73 207.14
N THR A 392 -2.08 -77.45 206.65
CA THR A 392 -3.08 -78.13 207.50
C THR A 392 -2.49 -79.36 208.20
N VAL A 393 -1.61 -80.12 207.52
CA VAL A 393 -0.85 -81.24 208.12
C VAL A 393 0.13 -80.75 209.20
N LEU A 394 0.76 -79.59 209.02
CA LEU A 394 1.61 -78.99 210.06
C LEU A 394 0.80 -78.43 211.24
N HIS A 395 -0.36 -77.80 210.99
CA HIS A 395 -1.24 -77.33 212.06
C HIS A 395 -1.73 -78.48 212.94
N THR A 396 -2.22 -79.58 212.36
CA THR A 396 -2.69 -80.76 213.11
C THR A 396 -1.58 -81.34 214.00
N LYS A 397 -0.34 -81.44 213.49
CA LYS A 397 0.81 -81.92 214.27
C LYS A 397 1.29 -80.99 215.39
N ILE A 398 0.97 -79.70 215.32
CA ILE A 398 1.27 -78.73 216.38
C ILE A 398 0.16 -78.74 217.45
N SER A 399 -1.10 -78.93 217.06
CA SER A 399 -2.24 -79.08 217.98
C SER A 399 -2.13 -80.30 218.92
N GLU A 400 -1.41 -81.35 218.53
CA GLU A 400 -1.16 -82.53 219.41
C GLU A 400 -0.17 -82.24 220.57
N ILE A 401 0.58 -81.13 220.53
CA ILE A 401 1.61 -80.80 221.54
C ILE A 401 1.24 -79.58 222.42
N ARG A 402 0.26 -78.77 222.00
CA ARG A 402 -0.30 -77.69 222.84
C ARG A 402 -1.78 -77.45 222.52
N GLY A 403 -2.64 -77.66 223.51
CA GLY A 403 -4.07 -77.39 223.39
C GLY A 403 -4.44 -75.90 223.54
N ILE A 404 -5.73 -75.63 223.30
CA ILE A 404 -6.44 -74.34 223.39
C ILE A 404 -6.18 -73.36 222.23
N GLY A 405 -7.27 -72.88 221.61
CA GLY A 405 -7.34 -71.52 221.04
C GLY A 405 -7.77 -71.42 219.58
N ASP A 406 -9.07 -71.20 219.38
CA ASP A 406 -9.77 -70.33 218.41
C ASP A 406 -8.97 -69.81 217.18
N GLU A 407 -9.40 -70.00 215.92
CA GLU A 407 -10.65 -69.54 215.27
C GLU A 407 -10.70 -68.00 215.04
N ILE A 408 -11.59 -67.54 214.15
CA ILE A 408 -12.04 -66.14 213.91
C ILE A 408 -11.13 -65.27 213.00
N LYS A 409 -11.61 -64.52 211.98
CA LYS A 409 -12.85 -64.46 211.12
C LYS A 409 -12.49 -63.62 209.85
N VAL A 410 -12.97 -63.91 208.62
CA VAL A 410 -14.21 -63.42 207.91
C VAL A 410 -14.11 -61.94 207.44
N VAL A 411 -15.08 -61.48 206.63
CA VAL A 411 -15.20 -60.23 205.83
C VAL A 411 -14.50 -60.37 204.46
N GLU A 412 -15.19 -60.52 203.31
CA GLU A 412 -16.20 -59.65 202.64
C GLU A 412 -15.51 -58.44 201.94
N GLU A 413 -16.00 -57.84 200.86
CA GLU A 413 -17.35 -57.81 200.26
C GLU A 413 -17.30 -57.54 198.72
N ASP A 414 -18.45 -57.37 198.06
CA ASP A 414 -18.63 -57.13 196.62
C ASP A 414 -18.32 -55.69 196.13
N SER A 415 -18.32 -55.48 194.80
CA SER A 415 -18.78 -54.21 194.18
C SER A 415 -19.18 -54.43 192.71
N GLU A 416 -20.22 -53.72 192.25
CA GLU A 416 -20.78 -53.74 190.89
C GLU A 416 -20.42 -52.46 190.08
N ASP A 417 -21.06 -52.30 188.90
CA ASP A 417 -21.48 -50.99 188.33
C ASP A 417 -20.42 -49.98 187.79
N GLU A 418 -20.72 -49.08 186.84
CA GLU A 418 -21.77 -48.99 185.78
C GLU A 418 -21.37 -47.87 184.79
N ASN A 419 -22.30 -47.47 183.92
CA ASN A 419 -22.54 -46.11 183.41
C ASN A 419 -21.98 -45.71 182.04
N ALA A 420 -22.89 -45.17 181.24
CA ALA A 420 -22.75 -44.82 179.82
C ALA A 420 -22.47 -43.31 179.60
N LYS A 421 -22.47 -42.87 178.32
CA LYS A 421 -22.95 -41.57 177.75
C LYS A 421 -22.29 -41.30 176.37
N GLU A 422 -22.77 -40.43 175.45
CA GLU A 422 -24.13 -39.91 175.14
C GLU A 422 -24.15 -39.18 173.77
N VAL A 423 -24.95 -39.69 172.82
CA VAL A 423 -25.78 -39.06 171.75
C VAL A 423 -25.53 -37.60 171.21
N LYS A 424 -25.73 -37.40 169.87
CA LYS A 424 -25.99 -36.16 169.04
C LYS A 424 -24.78 -35.30 168.56
N PRO A 425 -24.92 -34.41 167.52
CA PRO A 425 -26.03 -34.13 166.57
C PRO A 425 -25.65 -34.06 165.04
N PHE A 426 -26.62 -33.66 164.18
CA PHE A 426 -26.51 -33.20 162.76
C PHE A 426 -25.74 -31.86 162.61
N PRO A 427 -25.16 -31.45 161.44
CA PRO A 427 -25.92 -30.78 160.33
C PRO A 427 -25.31 -30.83 158.88
N LEU A 428 -25.84 -30.00 157.95
CA LEU A 428 -25.43 -29.76 156.54
C LEU A 428 -24.23 -28.78 156.38
N PRO A 429 -23.52 -28.75 155.21
CA PRO A 429 -23.79 -27.86 154.05
C PRO A 429 -23.91 -28.63 152.70
N GLN A 430 -24.47 -28.18 151.56
CA GLN A 430 -24.59 -26.91 150.80
C GLN A 430 -23.50 -26.58 149.75
N LEU A 431 -23.98 -26.02 148.62
CA LEU A 431 -23.43 -25.63 147.28
C LEU A 431 -22.02 -24.97 147.21
N PRO A 432 -21.40 -24.74 146.01
CA PRO A 432 -21.96 -24.59 144.63
C PRO A 432 -21.31 -25.53 143.56
N SER A 433 -21.58 -25.51 142.24
CA SER A 433 -22.51 -24.80 141.31
C SER A 433 -22.72 -25.72 140.07
N LEU A 434 -23.88 -25.80 139.41
CA LEU A 434 -24.30 -24.97 138.26
C LEU A 434 -23.18 -24.74 137.20
N LYS A 435 -23.35 -25.04 135.89
CA LYS A 435 -24.58 -25.30 135.10
C LYS A 435 -24.43 -26.44 134.07
N THR A 436 -25.57 -27.03 133.73
CA THR A 436 -25.89 -27.79 132.50
C THR A 436 -26.40 -26.84 131.38
N GLU A 437 -26.98 -27.42 130.32
CA GLU A 437 -27.69 -26.77 129.19
C GLU A 437 -26.77 -26.11 128.14
N ASP A 438 -26.75 -26.49 126.86
CA ASP A 438 -27.44 -27.57 126.12
C ASP A 438 -28.98 -27.56 126.07
N THR A 439 -29.55 -26.81 125.12
CA THR A 439 -30.60 -27.22 124.13
C THR A 439 -30.93 -25.98 123.24
N SER A 440 -31.11 -26.06 121.91
CA SER A 440 -32.16 -26.73 121.10
C SER A 440 -33.53 -26.00 121.20
N ILE A 441 -34.42 -25.88 120.20
CA ILE A 441 -34.61 -26.55 118.89
C ILE A 441 -35.17 -25.53 117.87
N GLN A 442 -35.04 -25.75 116.55
CA GLN A 442 -36.04 -25.58 115.44
C GLN A 442 -35.35 -25.26 114.09
N ASP A 443 -35.36 -26.13 113.08
CA ASP A 443 -36.45 -26.46 112.11
C ASP A 443 -36.91 -25.24 111.29
N LEU A 444 -36.74 -25.17 109.96
CA LEU A 444 -37.31 -26.11 108.99
C LEU A 444 -36.70 -26.04 107.57
N THR A 445 -36.61 -27.21 106.95
CA THR A 445 -36.56 -27.55 105.51
C THR A 445 -36.98 -26.49 104.48
N ALA A 446 -36.10 -26.21 103.50
CA ALA A 446 -36.48 -25.64 102.20
C ALA A 446 -35.54 -26.10 101.05
N VAL A 447 -35.83 -27.25 100.44
CA VAL A 447 -35.23 -27.66 99.15
C VAL A 447 -36.31 -27.59 98.08
N PHE A 448 -36.33 -26.54 97.24
CA PHE A 448 -37.16 -26.53 96.04
C PHE A 448 -36.65 -25.63 94.90
N LYS A 449 -36.26 -26.31 93.81
CA LYS A 449 -36.42 -25.97 92.38
C LYS A 449 -36.35 -24.51 91.88
N ILE A 450 -35.36 -24.32 90.99
CA ILE A 450 -35.50 -23.87 89.57
C ILE A 450 -35.99 -22.42 89.30
N SER A 451 -35.14 -21.73 88.52
CA SER A 451 -35.40 -20.55 87.67
C SER A 451 -35.85 -19.24 88.31
N HIS A 452 -35.00 -18.22 88.14
CA HIS A 452 -35.48 -17.00 87.49
C HIS A 452 -34.52 -16.50 86.40
N LEU A 453 -35.13 -15.98 85.33
CA LEU A 453 -34.54 -15.22 84.22
C LEU A 453 -34.55 -13.71 84.63
N ILE A 454 -33.98 -12.71 83.96
CA ILE A 454 -33.09 -12.53 82.80
C ILE A 454 -32.48 -11.12 82.98
N GLU A 455 -31.29 -10.85 82.44
CA GLU A 455 -30.82 -9.55 81.90
C GLU A 455 -29.44 -9.84 81.27
N GLU A 456 -29.37 -9.97 79.95
CA GLU A 456 -29.07 -8.89 78.99
C GLU A 456 -27.63 -8.35 79.08
N GLU A 457 -26.75 -8.92 78.25
CA GLU A 457 -25.89 -8.16 77.32
C GLU A 457 -25.43 -9.09 76.17
N ALA A 458 -24.90 -8.52 75.08
CA ALA A 458 -25.07 -9.07 73.74
C ALA A 458 -23.95 -9.98 73.20
N GLY A 459 -24.34 -10.89 72.30
CA GLY A 459 -23.44 -11.56 71.36
C GLY A 459 -23.95 -12.90 70.82
N PRO A 460 -24.23 -13.00 69.50
CA PRO A 460 -23.84 -14.21 68.78
C PRO A 460 -23.31 -13.98 67.34
N SER A 461 -22.50 -14.95 66.90
CA SER A 461 -22.25 -15.39 65.50
C SER A 461 -21.80 -14.44 64.38
N GLU A 462 -20.62 -14.77 63.84
CA GLU A 462 -20.39 -15.07 62.42
C GLU A 462 -20.67 -13.98 61.36
N ALA A 463 -19.73 -13.04 61.25
CA ALA A 463 -19.45 -12.37 59.98
C ALA A 463 -18.75 -13.36 59.03
N SER A 464 -19.51 -14.00 58.14
CA SER A 464 -18.98 -14.90 57.09
C SER A 464 -18.01 -14.18 56.15
N GLN A 465 -17.00 -14.89 55.64
CA GLN A 465 -15.99 -14.34 54.73
C GLN A 465 -16.09 -14.90 53.31
N VAL A 466 -15.76 -14.04 52.34
CA VAL A 466 -15.48 -14.28 50.92
C VAL A 466 -16.67 -14.67 50.02
N ALA A 467 -16.81 -13.90 48.94
CA ALA A 467 -17.90 -13.91 47.98
C ALA A 467 -17.88 -15.03 46.92
N GLU A 468 -19.08 -15.43 46.51
CA GLU A 468 -19.49 -16.04 45.23
C GLU A 468 -20.91 -15.46 44.94
N VAL A 469 -21.45 -15.27 43.72
CA VAL A 469 -21.09 -15.58 42.32
C VAL A 469 -21.71 -14.42 41.46
N GLU A 470 -21.55 -14.18 40.14
CA GLU A 470 -21.28 -14.98 38.94
C GLU A 470 -20.86 -14.07 37.73
N ARG A 471 -20.77 -14.67 36.54
CA ARG A 471 -21.07 -14.10 35.20
C ARG A 471 -20.11 -13.13 34.47
N LEU A 472 -19.14 -13.77 33.80
CA LEU A 472 -18.64 -13.53 32.42
C LEU A 472 -17.97 -12.18 32.01
N PRO A 473 -16.85 -12.21 31.25
CA PRO A 473 -16.10 -11.01 30.85
C PRO A 473 -16.31 -10.57 29.38
N ALA A 474 -16.02 -9.30 29.09
CA ALA A 474 -15.67 -8.82 27.74
C ALA A 474 -14.82 -7.53 27.81
N PRO A 475 -13.59 -7.50 27.26
CA PRO A 475 -12.83 -6.26 27.05
C PRO A 475 -13.22 -5.59 25.73
N GLN A 476 -13.25 -4.26 25.68
CA GLN A 476 -13.46 -3.50 24.44
C GLN A 476 -12.14 -3.10 23.78
N PRO A 477 -12.02 -3.18 22.43
CA PRO A 477 -11.09 -2.39 21.65
C PRO A 477 -11.71 -1.02 21.25
N GLU A 478 -10.87 -0.10 20.76
CA GLU A 478 -11.24 1.29 20.44
C GLU A 478 -11.74 1.50 18.98
N THR A 479 -12.22 2.73 18.72
CA THR A 479 -12.30 3.42 17.41
C THR A 479 -13.25 2.90 16.30
N ALA A 480 -14.30 3.69 16.02
CA ALA A 480 -14.63 4.17 14.65
C ALA A 480 -15.71 5.27 14.67
N ALA A 481 -15.53 6.33 13.86
CA ALA A 481 -16.46 7.45 13.58
C ALA A 481 -16.84 8.37 14.78
N PRO A 482 -17.08 9.67 14.54
CA PRO A 482 -18.36 10.11 13.97
C PRO A 482 -18.26 10.87 12.63
N VAL A 483 -19.43 11.13 12.03
CA VAL A 483 -19.61 11.89 10.78
C VAL A 483 -19.56 13.39 11.05
N ASN A 484 -18.89 14.14 10.17
CA ASN A 484 -19.06 15.59 10.04
C ASN A 484 -19.80 15.90 8.72
N SER A 485 -20.78 16.80 8.76
CA SER A 485 -21.63 17.13 7.63
C SER A 485 -21.61 18.63 7.35
N GLU A 486 -21.12 19.04 6.18
CA GLU A 486 -21.30 20.40 5.68
C GLU A 486 -21.51 20.40 4.16
N SER A 487 -22.34 21.34 3.71
CA SER A 487 -22.68 21.65 2.31
C SER A 487 -21.71 22.77 1.81
N PRO A 488 -21.72 23.25 0.53
CA PRO A 488 -22.83 23.26 -0.42
C PRO A 488 -22.50 23.07 -1.93
N ALA A 489 -23.55 23.27 -2.74
CA ALA A 489 -23.57 23.88 -4.09
C ALA A 489 -23.59 22.99 -5.35
N GLU A 490 -24.66 23.21 -6.12
CA GLU A 490 -24.80 23.06 -7.58
C GLU A 490 -23.87 24.05 -8.36
N PRO A 491 -23.66 23.96 -9.70
CA PRO A 491 -24.69 23.57 -10.70
C PRO A 491 -24.26 22.81 -11.97
N SER A 492 -25.28 22.51 -12.78
CA SER A 492 -25.31 22.41 -14.26
C SER A 492 -24.47 21.34 -14.99
N SER A 493 -25.16 20.53 -15.79
CA SER A 493 -24.63 19.93 -17.02
C SER A 493 -25.72 19.91 -18.09
N ASP A 494 -25.39 20.31 -19.33
CA ASP A 494 -26.33 20.50 -20.42
C ASP A 494 -26.58 19.24 -21.26
N LYS A 495 -27.62 19.31 -22.10
CA LYS A 495 -27.90 18.44 -23.28
C LYS A 495 -26.86 18.70 -24.42
N PRO A 496 -26.88 18.02 -25.60
CA PRO A 496 -27.93 17.15 -26.19
C PRO A 496 -27.53 15.87 -26.97
N SER A 497 -28.45 14.89 -27.00
CA SER A 497 -29.03 14.20 -28.20
C SER A 497 -28.17 13.44 -29.26
N ALA A 498 -28.89 12.68 -30.10
CA ALA A 498 -28.51 12.06 -31.40
C ALA A 498 -27.58 10.82 -31.36
N THR A 499 -27.74 9.80 -32.22
CA THR A 499 -28.84 9.41 -33.15
C THR A 499 -28.82 7.88 -33.41
N GLN A 500 -29.90 7.37 -34.00
CA GLN A 500 -30.13 6.00 -34.49
C GLN A 500 -28.93 5.30 -35.16
N GLU A 501 -28.92 3.96 -35.09
CA GLU A 501 -28.69 3.13 -36.29
C GLU A 501 -29.61 1.89 -36.25
N ASN A 502 -29.81 1.22 -37.40
CA ASN A 502 -30.90 0.25 -37.61
C ASN A 502 -30.57 -0.79 -38.70
N THR A 503 -31.22 -1.95 -38.61
CA THR A 503 -31.39 -3.00 -39.65
C THR A 503 -30.17 -3.81 -40.13
N GLN A 504 -30.39 -5.14 -40.14
CA GLN A 504 -29.77 -6.17 -41.00
C GLN A 504 -28.26 -6.47 -40.77
N GLU A 505 -27.75 -7.66 -41.10
CA GLU A 505 -28.39 -8.79 -41.80
C GLU A 505 -28.13 -10.17 -41.15
N GLN A 506 -28.96 -11.13 -41.56
CA GLN A 506 -28.98 -12.54 -41.16
C GLN A 506 -28.04 -13.38 -42.05
N THR A 507 -27.77 -14.64 -41.65
CA THR A 507 -27.07 -15.69 -42.44
C THR A 507 -25.59 -15.41 -42.76
N ASP A 508 -24.69 -16.40 -42.79
CA ASP A 508 -24.88 -17.86 -42.93
C ASP A 508 -24.42 -18.71 -41.74
N ARG A 509 -24.85 -19.97 -41.79
CA ARG A 509 -24.36 -21.09 -40.98
C ARG A 509 -24.07 -22.25 -41.95
N ASP A 510 -23.01 -23.01 -41.66
CA ASP A 510 -22.62 -24.33 -42.20
C ASP A 510 -21.31 -24.35 -43.01
N MET A 511 -20.67 -25.53 -43.02
CA MET A 511 -19.27 -25.82 -43.38
C MET A 511 -18.22 -25.17 -42.44
N GLU A 512 -17.19 -25.89 -41.97
CA GLU A 512 -16.94 -27.34 -42.03
C GLU A 512 -16.08 -27.79 -40.84
N ALA A 513 -16.18 -29.05 -40.43
CA ALA A 513 -15.45 -29.60 -39.29
C ALA A 513 -14.66 -30.85 -39.71
N VAL A 514 -13.41 -30.64 -40.15
CA VAL A 514 -12.44 -31.71 -40.48
C VAL A 514 -11.03 -31.28 -40.05
N ASP A 515 -10.79 -31.28 -38.73
CA ASP A 515 -9.64 -31.89 -38.02
C ASP A 515 -9.65 -31.49 -36.52
#